data_AF-Q9UYC5-F1
#
_entry.id   AF-Q9UYC5-F1
#
_cell.length_a   1.000
_cell.length_b   1.000
_cell.length_c   1.000
_cell.angle_alpha   90.00
_cell.angle_beta   90.00
_cell.angle_gamma   90.00
#
_symmetry.space_group_name_H-M   'P 1'
#
loop_
_entity.id
_entity.type
_entity.pdbx_description
1 polymer ?
#
loop_
_entity_poly.entity_id
_entity_poly.type
_entity_poly.pdbx_seq_one_letter_code
_entity_poly.pdbx_strand_id
1 'polypeptide(L)'
;MKVKIRRELLEYLLELAREFYPNEVAGFLREKDGVLEEVLLVPKGYFGSSSVYFDLTLLPHDESIKGTFHSHPSPFPYPSKGDLMFFSKFGGVHIIVAFPYTKDSVKAFRSDGSEVELEVVE
;
A
#
# COMPACT_ATOMS: atom_id res chain seq x y z
N MET A 1 -2.69 4.10 -17.79
CA MET A 1 -3.67 4.61 -16.80
C MET A 1 -2.86 5.03 -15.60
N LYS A 2 -3.07 6.26 -15.11
CA LYS A 2 -2.30 6.83 -14.00
C LYS A 2 -3.14 6.78 -12.73
N VAL A 3 -2.52 6.43 -11.61
CA VAL A 3 -3.09 6.52 -10.28
C VAL A 3 -2.52 7.77 -9.62
N LYS A 4 -3.37 8.62 -9.06
CA LYS A 4 -2.92 9.85 -8.39
C LYS A 4 -2.81 9.64 -6.89
N ILE A 5 -1.76 10.15 -6.28
CA ILE A 5 -1.55 10.13 -4.83
C ILE A 5 -1.15 11.52 -4.35
N ARG A 6 -1.76 11.98 -3.25
CA ARG A 6 -1.34 13.21 -2.58
C ARG A 6 0.09 13.05 -2.06
N ARG A 7 0.93 14.07 -2.26
CA ARG A 7 2.33 14.06 -1.79
C ARG A 7 2.44 13.73 -0.30
N GLU A 8 1.61 14.36 0.52
CA GLU A 8 1.58 14.15 1.97
C GLU A 8 1.31 12.68 2.33
N LEU A 9 0.38 12.02 1.61
CA LEU A 9 0.13 10.59 1.82
C LEU A 9 1.36 9.76 1.46
N LEU A 10 1.97 10.01 0.29
CA LEU A 10 3.17 9.27 -0.11
C LEU A 10 4.31 9.43 0.91
N GLU A 11 4.55 10.64 1.39
CA GLU A 11 5.59 10.93 2.38
C GLU A 11 5.29 10.22 3.70
N TYR A 12 4.03 10.25 4.16
CA TYR A 12 3.59 9.50 5.33
C TYR A 12 3.79 7.98 5.19
N LEU A 13 3.46 7.38 4.03
CA LEU A 13 3.66 5.95 3.78
C LEU A 13 5.14 5.55 3.84
N LEU A 14 6.03 6.41 3.34
CA LEU A 14 7.48 6.18 3.40
C LEU A 14 8.01 6.27 4.84
N GLU A 15 7.53 7.24 5.62
CA GLU A 15 7.87 7.37 7.05
C GLU A 15 7.37 6.18 7.86
N LEU A 16 6.11 5.80 7.65
CA LEU A 16 5.51 4.64 8.31
C LEU A 16 6.30 3.34 8.02
N ALA A 17 6.75 3.15 6.77
CA ALA A 17 7.58 2.01 6.42
C ALA A 17 8.95 2.01 7.14
N ARG A 18 9.54 3.19 7.35
CA ARG A 18 10.79 3.34 8.13
C ARG A 18 10.61 3.02 9.60
N GLU A 19 9.49 3.41 10.19
CA GLU A 19 9.18 3.14 11.60
C GLU A 19 9.00 1.65 11.89
N PHE A 20 8.45 0.90 10.94
CA PHE A 20 8.20 -0.53 11.10
C PHE A 20 9.40 -1.40 10.72
N TYR A 21 10.41 -0.88 10.00
CA TYR A 21 11.58 -1.64 9.61
C TYR A 21 12.28 -2.29 10.82
N PRO A 22 12.65 -3.59 10.76
CA PRO A 22 12.70 -4.48 9.59
C PRO A 22 11.41 -5.28 9.32
N ASN A 23 10.30 -4.94 9.97
CA ASN A 23 9.00 -5.56 9.69
C ASN A 23 8.28 -4.84 8.55
N GLU A 24 7.38 -5.57 7.90
CA GLU A 24 6.43 -5.01 6.94
C GLU A 24 5.32 -4.27 7.69
N VAL A 25 4.80 -3.20 7.07
CA VAL A 25 3.57 -2.51 7.48
C VAL A 25 2.61 -2.51 6.30
N ALA A 26 1.31 -2.56 6.57
CA ALA A 26 0.32 -2.48 5.51
C ALA A 26 -0.95 -1.74 5.97
N GLY A 27 -1.76 -1.31 5.00
CA GLY A 27 -2.96 -0.54 5.22
C GLY A 27 -3.84 -0.46 3.99
N PHE A 28 -4.99 0.21 4.13
CA PHE A 28 -5.99 0.38 3.08
C PHE A 28 -6.03 1.82 2.62
N LEU A 29 -5.97 2.04 1.31
CA LEU A 29 -5.89 3.39 0.74
C LEU A 29 -7.30 3.89 0.42
N ARG A 30 -7.59 5.12 0.86
CA ARG A 30 -8.84 5.81 0.53
C ARG A 30 -8.63 6.80 -0.60
N GLU A 31 -9.59 6.84 -1.50
CA GLU A 31 -9.66 7.78 -2.62
C GLU A 31 -10.71 8.85 -2.36
N LYS A 32 -10.37 10.09 -2.70
CA LYS A 32 -11.29 11.21 -2.80
C LYS A 32 -11.06 11.91 -4.13
N ASP A 33 -12.13 12.12 -4.89
CA ASP A 33 -12.11 12.81 -6.19
C ASP A 33 -11.03 12.29 -7.17
N GLY A 34 -10.78 10.96 -7.16
CA GLY A 34 -9.79 10.30 -8.02
C GLY A 34 -8.33 10.40 -7.54
N VAL A 35 -8.10 10.85 -6.31
CA VAL A 35 -6.78 10.97 -5.68
C VAL A 35 -6.73 10.13 -4.41
N LEU A 36 -5.67 9.34 -4.23
CA LEU A 36 -5.40 8.65 -2.97
C LEU A 36 -4.93 9.66 -1.92
N GLU A 37 -5.69 9.80 -0.83
CA GLU A 37 -5.49 10.88 0.15
C GLU A 37 -5.24 10.40 1.58
N GLU A 38 -5.69 9.19 1.94
CA GLU A 38 -5.59 8.67 3.30
C GLU A 38 -5.22 7.18 3.30
N VAL A 39 -4.64 6.72 4.42
CA VAL A 39 -4.43 5.29 4.70
C VAL A 39 -5.09 4.91 6.02
N LEU A 40 -5.85 3.82 5.99
CA LEU A 40 -6.42 3.18 7.17
C LEU A 40 -5.51 2.03 7.60
N LEU A 41 -5.00 2.12 8.83
CA LEU A 41 -4.28 1.03 9.48
C LEU A 41 -5.28 0.20 10.29
N VAL A 42 -5.31 -1.12 10.06
CA VAL A 42 -6.23 -2.00 10.78
C VAL A 42 -5.69 -2.28 12.18
N PRO A 43 -6.50 -2.10 13.24
CA PRO A 43 -6.10 -2.45 14.60
C PRO A 43 -5.69 -3.92 14.70
N LYS A 44 -4.70 -4.24 15.54
CA LYS A 44 -4.21 -5.61 15.77
C LYS A 44 -3.65 -6.31 14.52
N GLY A 45 -3.12 -5.56 13.56
CA GLY A 45 -2.31 -6.14 12.49
C GLY A 45 -1.12 -6.92 13.07
N TYR A 46 -0.85 -8.11 12.52
CA TYR A 46 0.43 -8.79 12.77
C TYR A 46 1.43 -8.31 11.73
N PHE A 47 2.53 -7.70 12.18
CA PHE A 47 3.57 -7.13 11.33
C PHE A 47 4.84 -7.97 11.46
N GLY A 48 5.05 -8.86 10.50
CA GLY A 48 6.25 -9.71 10.43
C GLY A 48 7.25 -9.21 9.39
N SER A 49 8.43 -9.83 9.36
CA SER A 49 9.51 -9.49 8.40
C SER A 49 9.27 -9.98 6.96
N SER A 50 8.19 -10.74 6.72
CA SER A 50 7.86 -11.33 5.40
C SER A 50 6.37 -11.43 5.12
N SER A 51 5.54 -10.97 6.05
CA SER A 51 4.09 -11.04 5.90
C SER A 51 3.38 -10.14 6.90
N VAL A 52 2.28 -9.53 6.46
CA VAL A 52 1.32 -8.82 7.30
C VAL A 52 -0.04 -9.53 7.28
N TYR A 53 -0.70 -9.62 8.42
CA TYR A 53 -2.05 -10.18 8.53
C TYR A 53 -3.00 -9.20 9.22
N PHE A 54 -4.22 -9.10 8.68
CA PHE A 54 -5.30 -8.28 9.24
C PHE A 54 -6.58 -9.08 9.40
N ASP A 55 -7.32 -8.75 10.45
CA ASP A 55 -8.72 -9.15 10.56
C ASP A 55 -9.58 -8.18 9.75
N LEU A 56 -9.99 -8.62 8.57
CA LEU A 56 -10.80 -7.82 7.64
C LEU A 56 -12.21 -7.53 8.16
N THR A 57 -12.69 -8.26 9.17
CA THR A 57 -13.99 -7.98 9.80
C THR A 57 -13.98 -6.67 10.59
N LEU A 58 -12.80 -6.12 10.88
CA LEU A 58 -12.61 -4.84 11.54
C LEU A 58 -12.60 -3.65 10.57
N LEU A 59 -12.63 -3.90 9.26
CA LEU A 59 -12.71 -2.82 8.29
C LEU A 59 -14.13 -2.23 8.27
N PRO A 60 -14.27 -0.89 8.30
CA PRO A 60 -15.57 -0.28 8.08
C PRO A 60 -16.06 -0.58 6.66
N HIS A 61 -17.39 -0.61 6.49
CA HIS A 61 -18.00 -0.54 5.17
C HIS A 61 -17.75 0.86 4.60
N ASP A 62 -16.67 1.00 3.83
CA ASP A 62 -16.22 2.27 3.27
C ASP A 62 -15.90 2.11 1.77
N GLU A 63 -16.77 2.67 0.92
CA GLU A 63 -16.63 2.62 -0.54
C GLU A 63 -15.46 3.45 -1.07
N SER A 64 -14.91 4.35 -0.26
CA SER A 64 -13.72 5.14 -0.62
C SER A 64 -12.45 4.30 -0.57
N ILE A 65 -12.46 3.10 0.02
CA ILE A 65 -11.31 2.19 -0.02
C ILE A 65 -11.12 1.71 -1.46
N LYS A 66 -10.07 2.19 -2.12
CA LYS A 66 -9.73 1.89 -3.53
C LYS A 66 -8.42 1.15 -3.69
N GLY A 67 -7.86 0.63 -2.60
CA GLY A 67 -6.58 -0.02 -2.69
C GLY A 67 -5.97 -0.43 -1.38
N THR A 68 -4.74 -0.94 -1.49
CA THR A 68 -3.92 -1.32 -0.35
C THR A 68 -2.53 -0.74 -0.47
N PHE A 69 -1.85 -0.64 0.65
CA PHE A 69 -0.45 -0.30 0.74
C PHE A 69 0.25 -1.37 1.57
N HIS A 70 1.48 -1.74 1.20
CA HIS A 70 2.38 -2.42 2.11
C HIS A 70 3.85 -2.08 1.87
N SER A 71 4.68 -2.30 2.89
CA SER A 71 6.13 -2.12 2.80
C SER A 71 6.86 -3.45 2.63
N HIS A 72 8.01 -3.42 1.97
CA HIS A 72 8.99 -4.50 1.98
C HIS A 72 10.28 -4.05 2.69
N PRO A 73 10.87 -4.87 3.58
CA PRO A 73 12.20 -4.60 4.15
C PRO A 73 13.32 -4.85 3.14
N SER A 74 13.05 -5.60 2.07
CA SER A 74 13.97 -5.78 0.94
C SER A 74 13.91 -4.60 -0.04
N PRO A 75 14.93 -4.42 -0.90
CA PRO A 75 14.93 -3.34 -1.90
C PRO A 75 14.11 -3.66 -3.15
N PHE A 76 13.24 -4.68 -3.12
CA PHE A 76 12.46 -5.13 -4.27
C PHE A 76 11.01 -4.66 -4.16
N PRO A 77 10.59 -3.61 -4.90
CA PRO A 77 9.21 -3.10 -4.87
C PRO A 77 8.26 -3.89 -5.78
N TYR A 78 8.42 -5.21 -5.85
CA TYR A 78 7.62 -6.07 -6.73
C TYR A 78 6.82 -7.09 -5.92
N PRO A 79 5.58 -7.39 -6.32
CA PRO A 79 4.73 -8.29 -5.56
C PRO A 79 5.27 -9.73 -5.60
N SER A 80 5.26 -10.36 -4.43
CA SER A 80 5.37 -11.80 -4.27
C SER A 80 4.09 -12.52 -4.72
N LYS A 81 4.12 -13.86 -4.74
CA LYS A 81 2.90 -14.64 -4.96
C LYS A 81 1.84 -14.41 -3.87
N GLY A 82 2.28 -14.15 -2.63
CA GLY A 82 1.39 -13.82 -1.51
C GLY A 82 0.68 -12.50 -1.74
N ASP A 83 1.43 -11.50 -2.22
CA ASP A 83 0.88 -10.18 -2.55
C ASP A 83 -0.14 -10.27 -3.66
N LEU A 84 0.14 -11.00 -4.74
CA LEU A 84 -0.83 -11.19 -5.84
C LEU A 84 -2.13 -11.86 -5.38
N MET A 85 -2.04 -12.84 -4.47
CA MET A 85 -3.24 -13.44 -3.87
C MET A 85 -3.99 -12.44 -2.99
N PHE A 86 -3.29 -11.60 -2.24
CA PHE A 86 -3.91 -10.54 -1.45
C PHE A 86 -4.58 -9.50 -2.36
N PHE A 87 -3.89 -9.04 -3.40
CA PHE A 87 -4.39 -8.11 -4.41
C PHE A 87 -5.66 -8.64 -5.07
N SER A 88 -5.72 -9.93 -5.43
CA SER A 88 -6.94 -10.50 -6.03
C SER A 88 -8.19 -10.45 -5.11
N LYS A 89 -8.02 -10.30 -3.80
CA LYS A 89 -9.12 -10.17 -2.83
C LYS A 89 -9.62 -8.73 -2.70
N PHE A 90 -8.85 -7.77 -3.19
CA PHE A 90 -9.16 -6.34 -3.09
C PHE A 90 -9.12 -5.69 -4.48
N GLY A 91 -10.19 -5.02 -4.87
CA GLY A 91 -10.17 -4.25 -6.12
C GLY A 91 -9.25 -3.02 -6.02
N GLY A 92 -8.90 -2.47 -7.19
CA GLY A 92 -8.29 -1.15 -7.29
C GLY A 92 -6.76 -1.21 -7.46
N VAL A 93 -6.06 -0.44 -6.63
CA VAL A 93 -4.59 -0.23 -6.72
C VAL A 93 -3.87 -0.70 -5.47
N HIS A 94 -2.70 -1.31 -5.65
CA HIS A 94 -1.85 -1.79 -4.58
C HIS A 94 -0.49 -1.13 -4.65
N ILE A 95 -0.11 -0.36 -3.63
CA ILE A 95 1.16 0.34 -3.55
C ILE A 95 2.14 -0.48 -2.71
N ILE A 96 3.32 -0.73 -3.26
CA ILE A 96 4.45 -1.32 -2.54
C ILE A 96 5.52 -0.25 -2.36
N VAL A 97 5.99 -0.07 -1.12
CA VAL A 97 7.19 0.72 -0.82
C VAL A 97 8.30 -0.19 -0.33
N ALA A 98 9.46 -0.16 -0.99
CA ALA A 98 10.60 -1.00 -0.63
C ALA A 98 11.69 -0.18 0.06
N PHE A 99 12.54 -0.84 0.84
CA PHE A 99 13.78 -0.25 1.36
C PHE A 99 14.61 0.34 0.19
N PRO A 100 15.23 1.53 0.30
CA PRO A 100 15.43 2.37 1.48
C PRO A 100 14.30 3.38 1.75
N TYR A 101 13.08 3.10 1.28
CA TYR A 101 11.89 3.93 1.49
C TYR A 101 12.09 5.35 0.96
N THR A 102 12.41 5.45 -0.32
CA THR A 102 12.53 6.70 -1.08
C THR A 102 11.46 6.75 -2.16
N LYS A 103 11.24 7.92 -2.77
CA LYS A 103 10.26 8.08 -3.85
C LYS A 103 10.52 7.17 -5.05
N ASP A 104 11.79 6.80 -5.27
CA ASP A 104 12.21 5.89 -6.34
C ASP A 104 11.98 4.39 -6.00
N SER A 105 11.71 4.06 -4.75
CA SER A 105 11.47 2.69 -4.29
C SER A 105 9.98 2.38 -4.08
N VAL A 106 9.12 3.08 -4.84
CA VAL A 106 7.66 2.94 -4.79
C VAL A 106 7.12 2.44 -6.13
N LYS A 107 6.25 1.45 -6.09
CA LYS A 107 5.52 0.96 -7.26
C LYS A 107 4.04 0.76 -6.95
N ALA A 108 3.22 0.86 -7.99
CA ALA A 108 1.78 0.64 -7.91
C ALA A 108 1.36 -0.46 -8.89
N PHE A 109 0.43 -1.31 -8.47
CA PHE A 109 -0.04 -2.46 -9.22
C PHE A 109 -1.56 -2.54 -9.21
N ARG A 110 -2.15 -3.13 -10.25
CA ARG A 110 -3.56 -3.54 -10.24
C ARG A 110 -3.72 -4.89 -9.54
N SER A 111 -4.96 -5.30 -9.31
CA SER A 111 -5.31 -6.58 -8.70
C SER A 111 -4.77 -7.81 -9.44
N ASP A 112 -4.44 -7.69 -10.73
CA ASP A 112 -3.81 -8.74 -11.56
C ASP A 112 -2.28 -8.73 -11.54
N GLY A 113 -1.66 -7.79 -10.80
CA GLY A 113 -0.22 -7.60 -10.73
C GLY A 113 0.37 -6.74 -11.85
N SER A 114 -0.44 -6.19 -12.77
CA SER A 114 0.07 -5.28 -13.79
C SER A 114 0.49 -3.95 -13.16
N GLU A 115 1.71 -3.51 -13.47
CA GLU A 115 2.25 -2.23 -12.99
C GLU A 115 1.48 -1.05 -13.61
N VAL A 116 1.20 -0.04 -12.79
CA VAL A 116 0.58 1.22 -13.20
C VAL A 116 1.42 2.41 -12.73
N GLU A 117 1.38 3.49 -13.51
CA GLU A 117 2.10 4.72 -13.17
C GLU A 117 1.44 5.41 -11.98
N LEU A 118 2.25 5.78 -10.99
CA LEU A 118 1.84 6.55 -9.82
C LEU A 118 2.24 8.02 -10.02
N GLU A 119 1.24 8.89 -10.14
CA GLU A 119 1.38 10.34 -10.30
C GLU A 119 1.24 11.02 -8.94
N VAL A 120 2.27 11.75 -8.51
CA VAL A 120 2.23 12.51 -7.26
C VAL A 120 1.64 13.89 -7.50
N VAL A 121 0.57 14.22 -6.78
CA VAL A 121 -0.12 15.52 -6.83
C VAL A 121 0.02 16.27 -5.49
N GLU A 122 -0.25 17.57 -5.50
CA GLU A 122 -0.34 18.40 -4.28
C GLU A 122 -1.62 18.10 -3.48
#